data_AF-A0A1F7LAX7-F1
#
_entry.id   AF-A0A1F7LAX7-F1
#
_cell.length_a   1.000
_cell.length_b   1.000
_cell.length_c   1.000
_cell.angle_alpha   90.00
_cell.angle_beta   90.00
_cell.angle_gamma   90.00
#
_symmetry.space_group_name_H-M   'P 1'
#
loop_
_entity.id
_entity.type
_entity.pdbx_description
1 polymer ?
#
loop_
_entity_poly.entity_id
_entity_poly.type
_entity_poly.pdbx_seq_one_letter_code
_entity_poly.pdbx_strand_id
1 'polypeptide(L)' 'MDLVRTGNAVFVLDDAVASRSLHNYQSALQALREAGCTVCSTESAIFQLLERAATPEFKQVAPLIK' A
#
# COMPACT_ATOMS: atom_id res chain seq x y z
N MET A 1 1.25 -1.12 -15.17
CA MET A 1 1.48 -2.56 -14.97
C MET A 1 2.93 -2.99 -15.23
N ASP A 2 3.82 -2.09 -15.66
CA ASP A 2 5.15 -2.51 -16.13
C ASP A 2 6.06 -3.08 -15.03
N LEU A 3 5.98 -2.54 -13.81
CA LEU A 3 6.74 -3.08 -12.65
C LEU A 3 6.38 -4.53 -12.34
N VAL A 4 5.10 -4.88 -12.43
CA VAL A 4 4.65 -6.27 -12.24
C VAL A 4 5.17 -7.15 -13.39
N ARG A 5 5.11 -6.66 -14.63
CA ARG A 5 5.59 -7.39 -15.82
C ARG A 5 7.09 -7.65 -15.79
N THR A 6 7.87 -6.79 -15.12
CA THR A 6 9.30 -7.00 -14.90
C THR A 6 9.62 -7.83 -13.66
N GLY A 7 8.60 -8.42 -13.01
CA GLY A 7 8.76 -9.36 -11.89
C GLY A 7 8.92 -8.70 -10.52
N ASN A 8 8.65 -7.41 -10.37
CA ASN A 8 8.72 -6.75 -9.06
C ASN A 8 7.47 -7.05 -8.23
N ALA A 9 7.64 -7.19 -6.92
CA ALA A 9 6.54 -7.12 -5.98
C ALA A 9 6.06 -5.67 -5.88
N VAL A 10 4.79 -5.43 -6.24
CA VAL A 10 4.21 -4.07 -6.26
C VAL A 10 3.16 -3.94 -5.17
N PHE A 11 3.35 -2.95 -4.31
CA PHE A 11 2.42 -2.56 -3.26
C PHE A 11 1.79 -1.22 -3.62
N VAL A 12 0.47 -1.12 -3.52
CA VAL A 12 -0.31 0.10 -3.77
C VAL A 12 -1.03 0.49 -2.49
N LEU A 13 -0.77 1.70 -2.03
CA LEU A 13 -1.38 2.25 -0.82
C LEU A 13 -2.72 2.90 -1.17
N ASP A 14 -3.84 2.28 -0.81
CA ASP A 14 -5.17 2.72 -1.25
C ASP A 14 -5.57 4.11 -0.70
N ASP A 15 -5.14 4.42 0.52
CA ASP A 15 -5.29 5.70 1.19
C ASP A 15 -4.33 6.80 0.70
N ALA A 16 -3.33 6.46 -0.12
CA ALA A 16 -2.35 7.40 -0.67
C ALA A 16 -2.41 7.52 -2.21
N VAL A 17 -3.48 7.00 -2.83
CA VAL A 17 -3.78 7.20 -4.26
C VAL A 17 -5.19 7.77 -4.43
N ALA A 18 -5.44 8.45 -5.55
CA ALA A 18 -6.72 9.08 -5.78
C ALA A 18 -7.12 9.08 -7.26
N SER A 19 -8.41 9.22 -7.50
CA SER A 19 -8.97 9.53 -8.81
C SER A 19 -10.13 10.51 -8.64
N ARG A 20 -10.37 11.35 -9.65
CA ARG A 20 -11.48 12.32 -9.67
C ARG A 20 -12.86 11.66 -9.64
N SER A 21 -12.94 10.41 -10.08
CA SER A 21 -14.16 9.59 -10.07
C SER A 21 -13.99 8.42 -9.11
N LEU A 22 -14.96 8.23 -8.22
CA LEU A 22 -15.00 7.10 -7.29
C LEU A 22 -15.06 5.76 -8.03
N HIS A 23 -15.85 5.69 -9.10
CA HIS A 23 -15.94 4.50 -9.94
C HIS A 23 -14.56 4.15 -10.51
N ASN A 24 -13.86 5.13 -11.09
CA ASN A 24 -12.53 4.89 -11.67
C ASN A 24 -11.50 4.49 -10.59
N TYR A 25 -11.57 5.08 -9.40
CA TYR A 25 -10.71 4.73 -8.27
C TYR A 25 -10.90 3.25 -7.88
N GLN A 26 -12.15 2.83 -7.66
CA GLN A 26 -12.48 1.47 -7.26
C GLN A 26 -12.13 0.45 -8.34
N SER A 27 -12.50 0.73 -9.59
CA SER A 27 -12.19 -0.14 -10.73
C SER A 27 -10.67 -0.28 -10.96
N ALA A 28 -9.90 0.80 -10.80
CA ALA A 28 -8.44 0.74 -10.94
C ALA A 28 -7.79 -0.08 -9.83
N LEU A 29 -8.20 0.08 -8.57
CA LEU A 29 -7.68 -0.73 -7.46
C LEU A 29 -8.00 -2.21 -7.65
N GLN A 30 -9.20 -2.54 -8.13
CA GLN A 30 -9.57 -3.92 -8.44
C GLN A 30 -8.69 -4.51 -9.55
N ALA A 31 -8.50 -3.77 -10.65
CA ALA A 31 -7.63 -4.20 -11.74
C ALA A 31 -6.16 -4.38 -11.30
N LEU A 32 -5.67 -3.55 -10.38
CA LEU A 32 -4.33 -3.70 -9.81
C LEU A 32 -4.20 -4.98 -8.96
N ARG A 33 -5.22 -5.31 -8.15
CA ARG A 33 -5.26 -6.58 -7.41
C ARG A 33 -5.23 -7.79 -8.36
N GLU A 34 -6.07 -7.78 -9.39
CA GLU A 34 -6.14 -8.84 -10.40
C GLU A 34 -4.84 -8.99 -11.19
N ALA A 35 -4.12 -7.88 -11.40
CA ALA A 35 -2.81 -7.91 -12.03
C ALA A 35 -1.70 -8.43 -11.11
N GLY A 36 -1.97 -8.72 -9.83
CA GLY A 36 -0.99 -9.26 -8.89
C GLY A 36 -0.32 -8.23 -7.98
N CYS A 37 -0.81 -6.98 -7.95
CA CYS A 37 -0.36 -6.01 -6.94
C CYS A 37 -1.01 -6.31 -5.58
N THR A 38 -0.27 -6.10 -4.51
CA THR A 38 -0.84 -6.03 -3.16
C THR A 38 -1.40 -4.63 -2.93
N VAL A 39 -2.68 -4.52 -2.59
CA VAL A 39 -3.31 -3.25 -2.22
C VAL A 39 -3.59 -3.25 -0.72
N CYS A 40 -3.03 -2.29 0.01
CA CYS A 40 -3.17 -2.15 1.46
C CYS A 40 -3.20 -0.68 1.87
N SER A 41 -3.44 -0.37 3.14
CA SER A 41 -3.30 1.00 3.66
C SER A 41 -1.83 1.37 3.91
N THR A 42 -1.56 2.67 4.05
CA THR A 42 -0.25 3.19 4.45
C THR A 42 0.18 2.62 5.81
N GLU A 43 -0.74 2.56 6.77
CA GLU A 43 -0.50 1.95 8.09
C GLU A 43 -0.09 0.48 7.97
N SER A 44 -0.85 -0.30 7.21
CA SER A 44 -0.57 -1.74 7.02
C SER A 44 0.79 -1.97 6.38
N ALA A 45 1.18 -1.13 5.42
CA ALA A 45 2.48 -1.23 4.77
C ALA A 45 3.62 -0.92 5.73
N ILE A 46 3.50 0.14 6.53
CA ILE A 46 4.53 0.51 7.52
C ILE A 46 4.67 -0.59 8.57
N PHE A 47 3.56 -1.13 9.10
CA PHE A 47 3.64 -2.21 10.09
C PHE A 47 4.20 -3.51 9.52
N GLN A 48 3.91 -3.85 8.26
CA GLN A 48 4.57 -4.97 7.58
C GLN A 48 6.09 -4.78 7.49
N LEU A 49 6.55 -3.56 7.18
CA LEU A 49 7.99 -3.24 7.09
C LEU A 49 8.70 -3.26 8.44
N LEU A 50 8.01 -2.86 9.52
CA LEU A 50 8.61 -2.82 10.85
C LEU A 50 8.71 -4.22 11.50
N GLU A 51 7.87 -5.17 11.07
CA GLU A 51 7.77 -6.58 11.51
C GLU A 51 7.49 -6.84 13.01
N ARG A 52 7.98 -5.96 13.90
CA ARG A 52 7.91 -6.09 15.36
C ARG A 52 7.51 -4.76 15.99
N ALA A 53 6.51 -4.83 16.86
CA ALA A 53 6.09 -3.70 17.68
C ALA A 53 7.12 -3.36 18.77
N ALA A 54 7.01 -2.13 19.31
CA ALA A 54 7.78 -1.63 20.45
C ALA A 54 9.31 -1.57 20.28
N THR A 55 9.83 -1.75 19.07
CA THR A 55 11.23 -1.45 18.72
C THR A 55 11.50 0.07 18.76
N PRO A 56 12.76 0.51 18.88
CA PRO A 56 13.10 1.93 18.77
C PRO A 56 12.56 2.57 17.48
N GLU A 57 12.65 1.86 16.36
CA GLU A 57 12.17 2.30 15.04
C GLU A 57 10.64 2.41 15.05
N PHE A 58 9.94 1.42 15.61
CA PHE A 58 8.48 1.48 15.76
C PHE A 58 8.05 2.69 16.59
N LYS A 59 8.73 2.99 17.70
CA LYS A 59 8.43 4.16 18.54
C LYS A 59 8.64 5.49 17.82
N GLN A 60 9.54 5.55 16.83
CA GLN A 60 9.77 6.74 16.02
C GLN A 60 8.73 6.93 14.94
N VAL A 61 8.24 5.84 14.33
CA VAL A 61 7.31 5.89 13.20
C VAL A 61 5.84 5.86 13.63
N ALA A 62 5.50 5.17 14.73
CA ALA A 62 4.13 5.08 15.23
C ALA A 62 3.42 6.45 15.40
N PRO A 63 4.09 7.54 15.85
CA PRO A 63 3.45 8.86 15.94
C PRO A 63 3.07 9.48 14.58
N LEU A 64 3.63 8.99 13.47
CA LEU A 64 3.34 9.47 12.11
C LEU A 64 2.08 8.81 11.53
N ILE A 65 1.59 7.74 12.16
CA ILE A 65 0.38 7.01 11.79
C ILE A 65 -0.76 7.45 12.73
N LYS A 66 -1.96 7.69 12.20
CA LYS A 66 -3.13 8.15 12.96
C LYS A 66 -4.20 7.08 13.07
#